data_AF-A0A3B9EJ58-F1
#
_entry.id   AF-A0A3B9EJ58-F1
#
_cell.length_a   1.000
_cell.length_b   1.000
_cell.length_c   1.000
_cell.angle_alpha   90.00
_cell.angle_beta   90.00
_cell.angle_gamma   90.00
#
_symmetry.space_group_name_H-M   'P 1'
#
loop_
_entity.id
_entity.type
_entity.pdbx_description
1 polymer ?
#
loop_
_entity_poly.entity_id
_entity_poly.type
_entity_poly.pdbx_seq_one_letter_code
_entity_poly.pdbx_strand_id
1 'polypeptide(L)'
;MARQSRISTRLSAASLVHLGAPRLADLLIEAGAGNANLKRRLRLELAAEISPDILALEIDKRLTALAAARTRVSWRRRGELLDDLNTHRAMIVERLTPEAPGEALAVLIRWFDLYPGLAVRVKDTKGELPAAFEAAAPDLFTLAETVDDLALRDLVDALRRHPQDYARWISAAGETLGPRTARRLLDSLDASARKTPAGRNLLRRLADKAEDLDLWLSLVTPEQAGSPDIAADIARRLLAAGRVAEARSALEAALSPSSLNRRWTFGHNPKDGAPRLTPAWEAASIDVLEAEGGRQEAQDLRWALFERDLSAPVLRDYLSRLPDFDDVEALDRAFAHASGHPDFEAAMRLLMDWPAHREAAALVLARPREARHAGGRTPDWASRLAQRFPEAAEILTG
;
A
#
# COMPACT_ATOMS: atom_id res chain seq x y z
N MET A 1 9.09 -44.49 -47.17
CA MET A 1 8.04 -44.39 -46.15
C MET A 1 8.28 -43.14 -45.32
N ALA A 2 7.53 -42.06 -45.57
CA ALA A 2 7.64 -40.83 -44.78
C ALA A 2 7.02 -41.09 -43.40
N ARG A 3 7.77 -40.83 -42.33
CA ARG A 3 7.27 -40.87 -40.94
C ARG A 3 6.14 -39.85 -40.83
N GLN A 4 4.90 -40.32 -40.71
CA GLN A 4 3.78 -39.49 -40.26
C GLN A 4 4.19 -38.89 -38.91
N SER A 5 4.35 -37.56 -38.87
CA SER A 5 4.50 -36.80 -37.65
C SER A 5 3.31 -37.15 -36.76
N ARG A 6 3.54 -37.86 -35.66
CA ARG A 6 2.50 -38.23 -34.70
C ARG A 6 1.95 -36.94 -34.10
N ILE A 7 0.80 -36.49 -34.59
CA ILE A 7 0.07 -35.38 -33.99
C ILE A 7 -0.34 -35.82 -32.58
N SER A 8 0.15 -35.10 -31.57
CA SER A 8 -0.17 -35.35 -30.17
C SER A 8 -1.59 -34.88 -29.88
N THR A 9 -2.41 -35.74 -29.25
CA THR A 9 -3.76 -35.40 -28.76
C THR A 9 -3.74 -34.55 -27.49
N ARG A 10 -2.56 -34.31 -26.90
CA ARG A 10 -2.40 -33.35 -25.80
C ARG A 10 -2.72 -31.94 -26.30
N LEU A 11 -3.66 -31.25 -25.63
CA LEU A 11 -4.04 -29.88 -25.97
C LEU A 11 -2.88 -28.90 -25.71
N SER A 12 -2.43 -28.21 -26.75
CA SER A 12 -1.37 -27.20 -26.70
C SER A 12 -1.45 -26.30 -27.94
N ALA A 13 -0.84 -25.12 -27.91
CA ALA A 13 -0.79 -24.25 -29.09
C ALA A 13 -0.17 -24.97 -30.30
N ALA A 14 0.94 -25.69 -30.10
CA ALA A 14 1.61 -26.44 -31.16
C ALA A 14 0.72 -27.55 -31.76
N SER A 15 -0.04 -28.28 -30.94
CA SER A 15 -0.96 -29.29 -31.44
C SER A 15 -2.19 -28.69 -32.14
N LEU A 16 -2.65 -27.51 -31.72
CA LEU A 16 -3.75 -26.80 -32.38
C LEU A 16 -3.36 -26.23 -33.75
N VAL A 17 -2.13 -25.77 -33.94
CA VAL A 17 -1.64 -25.28 -35.25
C VAL A 17 -1.81 -26.34 -36.35
N HIS A 18 -1.70 -27.63 -36.01
CA HIS A 18 -1.91 -28.73 -36.97
C HIS A 18 -3.35 -28.83 -37.52
N LEU A 19 -4.35 -28.23 -36.86
CA LEU A 19 -5.73 -28.19 -37.37
C LEU A 19 -5.88 -27.28 -38.59
N GLY A 20 -4.94 -26.35 -38.80
CA GLY A 20 -4.98 -25.38 -39.89
C GLY A 20 -5.92 -24.20 -39.64
N ALA A 21 -5.63 -23.08 -40.30
CA ALA A 21 -6.36 -21.83 -40.09
C ALA A 21 -7.88 -21.93 -40.32
N PRO A 22 -8.41 -22.60 -41.37
CA PRO A 22 -9.86 -22.68 -41.58
C PRO A 22 -10.59 -23.38 -40.42
N ARG A 23 -10.07 -24.52 -39.95
CA ARG A 23 -10.71 -25.27 -38.85
C ARG A 23 -10.64 -24.51 -37.53
N LEU A 24 -9.52 -23.84 -37.27
CA LEU A 24 -9.39 -22.99 -36.09
C LEU A 24 -10.36 -21.80 -36.13
N ALA A 25 -10.57 -21.19 -37.29
CA ALA A 25 -11.54 -20.10 -37.46
C ALA A 25 -12.97 -20.58 -37.16
N ASP A 26 -13.39 -21.72 -37.70
CA ASP A 26 -14.71 -22.30 -37.42
C ASP A 26 -14.91 -22.56 -35.93
N LEU A 27 -13.92 -23.15 -35.25
CA LEU A 27 -13.97 -23.43 -33.82
C LEU A 27 -14.02 -22.16 -32.97
N LEU A 28 -13.32 -21.10 -33.37
CA LEU A 28 -13.35 -19.81 -32.68
C LEU A 28 -14.69 -19.10 -32.87
N ILE A 29 -15.31 -19.21 -34.04
CA ILE A 29 -16.67 -18.70 -34.28
C ILE A 29 -17.69 -19.46 -33.44
N GLU A 30 -17.60 -20.79 -33.38
CA GLU A 30 -18.45 -21.65 -32.55
C GLU A 30 -18.29 -21.29 -31.06
N ALA A 31 -17.06 -21.23 -30.56
CA ALA A 31 -16.78 -20.84 -29.18
C ALA A 31 -17.25 -19.41 -28.86
N GLY A 32 -17.13 -18.50 -29.84
CA GLY A 32 -17.58 -17.12 -29.72
C GLY A 32 -19.10 -16.94 -29.70
N ALA A 33 -19.89 -17.93 -30.15
CA ALA A 33 -21.35 -17.83 -30.16
C ALA A 33 -21.95 -17.74 -28.75
N GLY A 34 -21.37 -18.45 -27.78
CA GLY A 34 -21.77 -18.41 -26.37
C GLY A 34 -20.99 -17.43 -25.50
N ASN A 35 -19.89 -16.86 -26.00
CA ASN A 35 -19.00 -16.00 -25.23
C ASN A 35 -18.80 -14.63 -25.91
N ALA A 36 -19.57 -13.65 -25.44
CA ALA A 36 -19.50 -12.27 -25.96
C ALA A 36 -18.15 -11.58 -25.73
N ASN A 37 -17.39 -11.97 -24.69
CA ASN A 37 -16.05 -11.43 -24.45
C ASN A 37 -15.07 -11.97 -25.48
N LEU A 38 -15.10 -13.28 -25.76
CA LEU A 38 -14.26 -13.90 -26.79
C LEU A 38 -14.54 -13.30 -28.17
N LYS A 39 -15.82 -13.15 -28.54
CA LYS A 39 -16.20 -12.53 -29.82
C LYS A 39 -15.66 -11.10 -29.98
N ARG A 40 -15.63 -10.33 -28.89
CA ARG A 40 -15.07 -8.98 -28.89
C ARG A 40 -13.55 -9.00 -28.97
N ARG A 41 -12.88 -9.87 -28.22
CA ARG A 41 -11.44 -10.06 -28.34
C ARG A 41 -11.03 -10.38 -29.78
N LEU A 42 -11.69 -11.34 -30.43
CA LEU A 42 -11.40 -11.68 -31.84
C LEU A 42 -11.57 -10.48 -32.78
N ARG A 43 -12.57 -9.62 -32.54
CA ARG A 43 -12.76 -8.38 -33.33
C ARG A 43 -11.64 -7.37 -33.09
N LEU A 44 -11.17 -7.24 -31.85
CA LEU A 44 -10.04 -6.36 -31.53
C LEU A 44 -8.75 -6.86 -32.20
N GLU A 45 -8.49 -8.17 -32.19
CA GLU A 45 -7.34 -8.75 -32.90
C GLU A 45 -7.42 -8.48 -34.40
N LEU A 46 -8.59 -8.66 -35.02
CA LEU A 46 -8.79 -8.32 -36.42
C LEU A 46 -8.63 -6.82 -36.69
N ALA A 47 -9.10 -5.95 -35.80
CA ALA A 47 -8.92 -4.51 -35.91
C ALA A 47 -7.44 -4.12 -35.86
N ALA A 48 -6.67 -4.74 -34.95
CA ALA A 48 -5.24 -4.53 -34.80
C ALA A 48 -4.45 -4.92 -36.07
N GLU A 49 -4.88 -5.97 -36.78
CA GLU A 49 -4.28 -6.38 -38.06
C GLU A 49 -4.56 -5.40 -39.21
N ILE A 50 -5.62 -4.59 -39.12
CA ILE A 50 -5.96 -3.62 -40.17
C ILE A 50 -5.18 -2.31 -39.95
N SER A 51 -5.31 -1.69 -38.78
CA SER A 51 -4.55 -0.49 -38.40
C SER A 51 -4.68 -0.15 -36.90
N PRO A 52 -3.71 0.58 -36.32
CA PRO A 52 -3.83 1.10 -34.95
C PRO A 52 -5.07 1.98 -34.76
N ASP A 53 -5.39 2.86 -35.72
CA ASP A 53 -6.55 3.76 -35.63
C ASP A 53 -7.89 2.99 -35.52
N ILE A 54 -8.03 1.89 -36.26
CA ILE A 54 -9.26 1.07 -36.22
C ILE A 54 -9.34 0.30 -34.90
N LEU A 55 -8.21 -0.20 -34.39
CA LEU A 55 -8.14 -0.80 -33.07
C LEU A 55 -8.55 0.20 -31.99
N ALA A 56 -7.98 1.40 -32.00
CA ALA A 56 -8.29 2.45 -31.04
C ALA A 56 -9.77 2.83 -31.07
N LEU A 57 -10.34 2.98 -32.27
CA LEU A 57 -11.76 3.27 -32.45
C LEU A 57 -12.68 2.16 -31.91
N GLU A 58 -12.34 0.88 -32.13
CA GLU A 58 -13.15 -0.24 -31.65
C GLU A 58 -13.09 -0.37 -30.11
N ILE A 59 -11.92 -0.11 -29.52
CA ILE A 59 -11.77 -0.03 -28.06
C ILE A 59 -12.61 1.14 -27.53
N ASP A 60 -12.50 2.31 -28.15
CA ASP A 60 -13.19 3.53 -27.74
C ASP A 60 -14.71 3.33 -27.69
N LYS A 61 -15.31 2.77 -28.75
CA LYS A 61 -16.75 2.44 -28.77
C LYS A 61 -17.16 1.62 -27.56
N ARG A 62 -16.34 0.64 -27.15
CA ARG A 62 -16.65 -0.18 -25.97
C ARG A 62 -16.54 0.64 -24.69
N LEU A 63 -15.49 1.44 -24.52
CA LEU A 63 -15.33 2.28 -23.34
C LEU A 63 -16.48 3.28 -23.23
N THR A 64 -16.88 3.94 -24.33
CA THR A 64 -18.05 4.83 -24.37
C THR A 64 -19.33 4.11 -23.98
N ALA A 65 -19.56 2.91 -24.51
CA ALA A 65 -20.74 2.11 -24.15
C ALA A 65 -20.75 1.71 -22.67
N LEU A 66 -19.58 1.37 -22.11
CA LEU A 66 -19.43 1.08 -20.68
C LEU A 66 -19.70 2.32 -19.82
N ALA A 67 -19.16 3.47 -20.20
CA ALA A 67 -19.37 4.74 -19.50
C ALA A 67 -20.85 5.17 -19.51
N ALA A 68 -21.53 5.01 -20.65
CA ALA A 68 -22.93 5.40 -20.81
C ALA A 68 -23.92 4.47 -20.07
N ALA A 69 -23.56 3.20 -19.87
CA ALA A 69 -24.45 2.23 -19.24
C ALA A 69 -24.74 2.58 -17.77
N ARG A 70 -26.02 2.57 -17.38
CA ARG A 70 -26.49 2.89 -16.00
C ARG A 70 -26.88 1.66 -15.18
N THR A 71 -26.86 0.48 -15.79
CA THR A 71 -27.30 -0.76 -15.15
C THR A 71 -26.35 -1.17 -14.02
N ARG A 72 -26.90 -1.53 -12.86
CA ARG A 72 -26.12 -2.11 -11.76
C ARG A 72 -25.51 -3.45 -12.19
N VAL A 73 -24.26 -3.66 -11.80
CA VAL A 73 -23.54 -4.90 -12.07
C VAL A 73 -23.53 -5.74 -10.80
N SER A 74 -24.22 -6.89 -10.85
CA SER A 74 -24.25 -7.82 -9.73
C SER A 74 -22.89 -8.51 -9.53
N TRP A 75 -22.65 -9.05 -8.34
CA TRP A 75 -21.43 -9.79 -8.02
C TRP A 75 -21.15 -10.96 -8.99
N ARG A 76 -22.20 -11.59 -9.56
CA ARG A 76 -22.07 -12.70 -10.52
C ARG A 76 -21.50 -12.26 -11.87
N ARG A 77 -21.87 -11.06 -12.33
CA ARG A 77 -21.41 -10.47 -13.61
C ARG A 77 -20.14 -9.63 -13.45
N ARG A 78 -19.67 -9.46 -12.22
CA ARG A 78 -18.47 -8.66 -11.92
C ARG A 78 -17.22 -9.27 -12.56
N GLY A 79 -17.05 -10.60 -12.48
CA GLY A 79 -15.92 -11.29 -13.12
C GLY A 79 -15.89 -11.07 -14.63
N GLU A 80 -17.01 -11.28 -15.31
CA GLU A 80 -17.13 -11.05 -16.76
C GLU A 80 -16.79 -9.62 -17.19
N LEU A 81 -17.15 -8.63 -16.37
CA LEU A 81 -16.79 -7.24 -16.60
C LEU A 81 -15.30 -6.98 -16.40
N LEU A 82 -14.67 -7.57 -15.36
CA LEU A 82 -13.24 -7.41 -15.13
C LEU A 82 -12.42 -8.07 -16.24
N ASP A 83 -12.82 -9.27 -16.69
CA ASP A 83 -12.20 -9.95 -17.83
C ASP A 83 -12.29 -9.11 -19.11
N ASP A 84 -13.45 -8.46 -19.30
CA ASP A 84 -13.65 -7.55 -20.41
C ASP A 84 -12.73 -6.32 -20.34
N LEU A 85 -12.68 -5.64 -19.19
CA LEU A 85 -11.81 -4.50 -18.97
C LEU A 85 -10.34 -4.86 -19.17
N ASN A 86 -9.90 -6.00 -18.62
CA ASN A 86 -8.54 -6.50 -18.77
C ASN A 86 -8.21 -6.86 -20.22
N THR A 87 -9.15 -7.44 -20.96
CA THR A 87 -8.95 -7.72 -22.39
C THR A 87 -8.72 -6.43 -23.17
N HIS A 88 -9.50 -5.37 -22.92
CA HIS A 88 -9.32 -4.10 -23.61
C HIS A 88 -8.01 -3.42 -23.21
N ARG A 89 -7.66 -3.43 -21.92
CA ARG A 89 -6.36 -2.95 -21.44
C ARG A 89 -5.20 -3.68 -22.13
N ALA A 90 -5.24 -5.00 -22.20
CA ALA A 90 -4.21 -5.80 -22.85
C ALA A 90 -4.06 -5.41 -24.33
N MET A 91 -5.16 -5.22 -25.06
CA MET A 91 -5.08 -4.74 -26.46
C MET A 91 -4.45 -3.35 -26.58
N ILE A 92 -4.72 -2.43 -25.64
CA ILE A 92 -4.09 -1.10 -25.63
C ILE A 92 -2.57 -1.25 -25.43
N VAL A 93 -2.16 -2.04 -24.44
CA VAL A 93 -0.75 -2.15 -24.02
C VAL A 93 0.07 -2.99 -25.00
N GLU A 94 -0.45 -4.13 -25.44
CA GLU A 94 0.30 -5.10 -26.25
C GLU A 94 0.28 -4.78 -27.74
N ARG A 95 -0.80 -4.13 -28.23
CA ARG A 95 -1.04 -3.96 -29.68
C ARG A 95 -1.07 -2.51 -30.12
N LEU A 96 -1.71 -1.62 -29.36
CA LEU A 96 -1.80 -0.21 -29.75
C LEU A 96 -0.54 0.60 -29.37
N THR A 97 0.02 0.34 -28.19
CA THR A 97 1.18 1.08 -27.66
C THR A 97 2.42 1.05 -28.58
N PRO A 98 2.83 -0.10 -29.17
CA PRO A 98 4.01 -0.13 -30.04
C PRO A 98 3.88 0.72 -31.32
N GLU A 99 2.66 0.86 -31.84
CA GLU A 99 2.39 1.51 -33.13
C GLU A 99 1.97 2.98 -32.97
N ALA A 100 1.19 3.30 -31.93
CA ALA A 100 0.58 4.61 -31.71
C ALA A 100 0.53 4.97 -30.21
N PRO A 101 1.68 5.27 -29.56
CA PRO A 101 1.75 5.45 -28.11
C PRO A 101 0.91 6.63 -27.59
N GLY A 102 0.83 7.73 -28.34
CA GLY A 102 -0.01 8.89 -27.96
C GLY A 102 -1.50 8.56 -27.95
N GLU A 103 -1.98 7.83 -28.97
CA GLU A 103 -3.38 7.40 -29.03
C GLU A 103 -3.67 6.31 -27.99
N ALA A 104 -2.74 5.38 -27.78
CA ALA A 104 -2.81 4.39 -26.72
C ALA A 104 -2.98 5.06 -25.34
N LEU A 105 -2.23 6.14 -25.07
CA LEU A 105 -2.34 6.86 -23.81
C LEU A 105 -3.73 7.49 -23.66
N ALA A 106 -4.22 8.16 -24.71
CA ALA A 106 -5.53 8.79 -24.70
C ALA A 106 -6.66 7.76 -24.44
N VAL A 107 -6.59 6.59 -25.07
CA VAL A 107 -7.55 5.49 -24.85
C VAL A 107 -7.42 4.90 -23.45
N LEU A 108 -6.19 4.72 -22.95
CA LEU A 108 -5.95 4.19 -21.61
C LEU A 108 -6.46 5.14 -20.52
N ILE A 109 -6.29 6.45 -20.67
CA ILE A 109 -6.89 7.47 -19.79
C ILE A 109 -8.41 7.28 -19.73
N ARG A 110 -9.07 7.11 -20.89
CA ARG A 110 -10.52 6.86 -20.93
C ARG A 110 -10.92 5.55 -20.26
N TRP A 111 -10.07 4.52 -20.34
CA TRP A 111 -10.27 3.27 -19.61
C TRP A 111 -10.23 3.51 -18.10
N PHE A 112 -9.23 4.25 -17.60
CA PHE A 112 -9.11 4.64 -16.19
C PHE A 112 -10.31 5.47 -15.70
N ASP A 113 -10.75 6.42 -16.51
CA ASP A 113 -11.89 7.29 -16.22
C ASP A 113 -13.25 6.55 -16.17
N LEU A 114 -13.31 5.26 -16.52
CA LEU A 114 -14.48 4.43 -16.23
C LEU A 114 -14.65 4.14 -14.74
N TYR A 115 -13.57 4.20 -13.96
CA TYR A 115 -13.56 3.77 -12.56
C TYR A 115 -14.59 4.49 -11.69
N PRO A 116 -14.71 5.83 -11.67
CA PRO A 116 -15.67 6.51 -10.81
C PRO A 116 -17.12 6.05 -11.07
N GLY A 117 -17.49 5.91 -12.35
CA GLY A 117 -18.83 5.43 -12.74
C GLY A 117 -19.04 3.95 -12.41
N LEU A 118 -18.00 3.12 -12.57
CA LEU A 118 -18.03 1.70 -12.24
C LEU A 118 -18.14 1.45 -10.73
N ALA A 119 -17.35 2.15 -9.92
CA ALA A 119 -17.29 2.00 -8.47
C ALA A 119 -18.66 2.20 -7.81
N VAL A 120 -19.50 3.08 -8.36
CA VAL A 120 -20.85 3.34 -7.84
C VAL A 120 -21.86 2.25 -8.21
N ARG A 121 -21.69 1.57 -9.36
CA ARG A 121 -22.70 0.64 -9.92
C ARG A 121 -22.36 -0.84 -9.77
N VAL A 122 -21.11 -1.18 -9.52
CA VAL A 122 -20.64 -2.56 -9.37
C VAL A 122 -20.73 -2.97 -7.91
N LYS A 123 -21.47 -4.06 -7.63
CA LYS A 123 -21.46 -4.66 -6.30
C LYS A 123 -20.17 -5.44 -6.10
N ASP A 124 -19.20 -4.82 -5.44
CA ASP A 124 -17.87 -5.39 -5.20
C ASP A 124 -17.55 -5.50 -3.72
N THR A 125 -17.95 -6.62 -3.12
CA THR A 125 -17.70 -6.89 -1.70
C THR A 125 -16.25 -7.25 -1.39
N LYS A 126 -15.45 -7.58 -2.41
CA LYS A 126 -14.07 -8.06 -2.26
C LYS A 126 -13.01 -7.03 -2.65
N GLY A 127 -13.41 -5.89 -3.20
CA GLY A 127 -12.48 -4.86 -3.68
C GLY A 127 -11.71 -5.28 -4.93
N GLU A 128 -12.23 -6.21 -5.73
CA GLU A 128 -11.56 -6.68 -6.96
C GLU A 128 -11.57 -5.63 -8.08
N LEU A 129 -12.59 -4.76 -8.13
CA LEU A 129 -12.66 -3.65 -9.08
C LEU A 129 -11.54 -2.63 -8.83
N PRO A 130 -11.43 -1.98 -7.66
CA PRO A 130 -10.33 -1.06 -7.41
C PRO A 130 -8.96 -1.70 -7.56
N ALA A 131 -8.79 -2.96 -7.12
CA ALA A 131 -7.54 -3.69 -7.29
C ALA A 131 -7.15 -3.87 -8.78
N ALA A 132 -8.12 -4.09 -9.68
CA ALA A 132 -7.86 -4.19 -11.11
C ALA A 132 -7.35 -2.88 -11.72
N PHE A 133 -7.87 -1.73 -11.27
CA PHE A 133 -7.39 -0.41 -11.73
C PHE A 133 -6.03 -0.06 -11.11
N GLU A 134 -5.79 -0.39 -9.85
CA GLU A 134 -4.47 -0.23 -9.22
C GLU A 134 -3.40 -1.09 -9.91
N ALA A 135 -3.73 -2.35 -10.23
CA ALA A 135 -2.83 -3.25 -10.95
C ALA A 135 -2.58 -2.82 -12.41
N ALA A 136 -3.42 -1.93 -12.96
CA ALA A 136 -3.25 -1.35 -14.28
C ALA A 136 -2.42 -0.05 -14.26
N ALA A 137 -2.27 0.59 -13.10
CA ALA A 137 -1.60 1.89 -12.98
C ALA A 137 -0.17 1.88 -13.56
N PRO A 138 0.65 0.84 -13.37
CA PRO A 138 1.99 0.78 -13.97
C PRO A 138 2.00 0.98 -15.49
N ASP A 139 1.00 0.46 -16.23
CA ASP A 139 0.96 0.59 -17.69
C ASP A 139 0.71 2.04 -18.12
N LEU A 140 -0.19 2.73 -17.41
CA LEU A 140 -0.52 4.13 -17.68
C LEU A 140 0.71 5.02 -17.54
N PHE A 141 1.44 4.86 -16.44
CA PHE A 141 2.59 5.73 -16.17
C PHE A 141 3.83 5.32 -16.96
N THR A 142 4.03 4.02 -17.23
CA THR A 142 5.06 3.58 -18.18
C THR A 142 4.84 4.19 -19.56
N LEU A 143 3.59 4.24 -20.03
CA LEU A 143 3.25 4.87 -21.30
C LEU A 143 3.42 6.40 -21.23
N ALA A 144 3.06 7.02 -20.11
CA ALA A 144 3.26 8.46 -19.90
C ALA A 144 4.74 8.88 -20.00
N GLU A 145 5.69 8.00 -19.64
CA GLU A 145 7.13 8.28 -19.79
C GLU A 145 7.61 8.35 -21.25
N THR A 146 6.91 7.70 -22.19
CA THR A 146 7.37 7.57 -23.58
C THR A 146 6.80 8.62 -24.52
N VAL A 147 5.77 9.36 -24.09
CA VAL A 147 5.04 10.31 -24.94
C VAL A 147 5.52 11.76 -24.78
N ASP A 148 5.17 12.59 -25.76
CA ASP A 148 5.46 14.02 -25.77
C ASP A 148 4.55 14.86 -24.84
N ASP A 149 4.85 16.15 -24.72
CA ASP A 149 4.06 17.08 -23.89
C ASP A 149 2.62 17.26 -24.41
N LEU A 150 2.38 17.06 -25.71
CA LEU A 150 1.04 17.20 -26.29
C LEU A 150 0.14 16.07 -25.78
N ALA A 151 0.61 14.82 -25.81
CA ALA A 151 -0.13 13.67 -25.31
C ALA A 151 -0.29 13.68 -23.78
N LEU A 152 0.67 14.23 -23.04
CA LEU A 152 0.55 14.38 -21.58
C LEU A 152 -0.55 15.37 -21.16
N ARG A 153 -0.97 16.30 -22.01
CA ARG A 153 -2.04 17.26 -21.67
C ARG A 153 -3.34 16.54 -21.31
N ASP A 154 -3.68 15.47 -22.01
CA ASP A 154 -4.88 14.67 -21.72
C ASP A 154 -4.80 14.01 -20.34
N LEU A 155 -3.61 13.55 -19.95
CA LEU A 155 -3.37 13.01 -18.62
C LEU A 155 -3.52 14.10 -17.56
N VAL A 156 -2.95 15.29 -17.78
CA VAL A 156 -3.10 16.45 -16.88
C VAL A 156 -4.57 16.81 -16.69
N ASP A 157 -5.38 16.81 -17.75
CA ASP A 157 -6.81 17.07 -17.64
C ASP A 157 -7.55 15.96 -16.87
N ALA A 158 -7.14 14.71 -17.02
CA ALA A 158 -7.68 13.60 -16.24
C ALA A 158 -7.32 13.70 -14.75
N LEU A 159 -6.08 14.08 -14.43
CA LEU A 159 -5.63 14.37 -13.06
C LEU A 159 -6.49 15.45 -12.40
N ARG A 160 -6.86 16.51 -13.14
CA ARG A 160 -7.73 17.59 -12.64
C ARG A 160 -9.16 17.13 -12.40
N ARG A 161 -9.71 16.26 -13.27
CA ARG A 161 -11.08 15.75 -13.15
C ARG A 161 -11.23 14.76 -12.00
N HIS A 162 -10.26 13.89 -11.77
CA HIS A 162 -10.34 12.79 -10.81
C HIS A 162 -9.12 12.73 -9.87
N PRO A 163 -8.79 13.81 -9.14
CA PRO A 163 -7.53 13.90 -8.39
C PRO A 163 -7.38 12.82 -7.31
N GLN A 164 -8.48 12.40 -6.68
CA GLN A 164 -8.47 11.35 -5.66
C GLN A 164 -8.05 9.98 -6.23
N ASP A 165 -8.62 9.62 -7.38
CA ASP A 165 -8.39 8.31 -8.01
C ASP A 165 -6.99 8.25 -8.63
N TYR A 166 -6.57 9.32 -9.32
CA TYR A 166 -5.21 9.38 -9.85
C TYR A 166 -4.13 9.45 -8.76
N ALA A 167 -4.38 10.10 -7.62
CA ALA A 167 -3.44 10.05 -6.49
C ALA A 167 -3.24 8.60 -6.00
N ARG A 168 -4.31 7.80 -5.97
CA ARG A 168 -4.28 6.38 -5.63
C ARG A 168 -3.49 5.59 -6.69
N TRP A 169 -3.73 5.83 -7.97
CA TRP A 169 -3.03 5.14 -9.05
C TRP A 169 -1.54 5.51 -9.14
N ILE A 170 -1.16 6.78 -8.90
CA ILE A 170 0.25 7.17 -8.79
C ILE A 170 0.96 6.41 -7.66
N SER A 171 0.25 6.16 -6.55
CA SER A 171 0.80 5.37 -5.45
C SER A 171 0.97 3.90 -5.87
N ALA A 172 -0.01 3.32 -6.56
CA ALA A 172 0.02 1.95 -7.06
C ALA A 172 1.04 1.72 -8.18
N ALA A 173 1.37 2.76 -8.95
CA ALA A 173 2.32 2.72 -10.06
C ALA A 173 3.75 2.38 -9.62
N GLY A 174 4.10 2.58 -8.35
CA GLY A 174 5.46 2.34 -7.86
C GLY A 174 6.48 3.17 -8.66
N GLU A 175 7.56 2.54 -9.10
CA GLU A 175 8.69 3.21 -9.77
C GLU A 175 8.43 3.51 -11.27
N THR A 176 7.29 3.11 -11.82
CA THR A 176 6.98 3.33 -13.25
C THR A 176 6.74 4.80 -13.62
N LEU A 177 6.34 5.63 -12.67
CA LEU A 177 6.31 7.09 -12.85
C LEU A 177 7.64 7.67 -12.38
N GLY A 178 8.46 8.08 -13.34
CA GLY A 178 9.77 8.66 -13.12
C GLY A 178 9.73 10.12 -12.66
N PRO A 179 10.80 10.63 -12.03
CA PRO A 179 10.82 11.98 -11.48
C PRO A 179 10.63 13.09 -12.51
N ARG A 180 11.15 12.90 -13.73
CA ARG A 180 11.05 13.89 -14.80
C ARG A 180 9.60 14.09 -15.28
N THR A 181 8.86 13.01 -15.49
CA THR A 181 7.46 13.09 -15.92
C THR A 181 6.57 13.53 -14.76
N ALA A 182 6.83 13.09 -13.53
CA ALA A 182 6.15 13.63 -12.35
C ALA A 182 6.32 15.16 -12.24
N ARG A 183 7.53 15.68 -12.49
CA ARG A 183 7.79 17.13 -12.55
C ARG A 183 7.00 17.82 -13.67
N ARG A 184 7.01 17.29 -14.89
CA ARG A 184 6.21 17.82 -16.01
C ARG A 184 4.71 17.90 -15.68
N LEU A 185 4.18 16.88 -15.01
CA LEU A 185 2.79 16.84 -14.55
C LEU A 185 2.52 17.90 -13.48
N LEU A 186 3.43 18.06 -12.51
CA LEU A 186 3.34 19.11 -11.49
C LEU A 186 3.32 20.52 -12.11
N ASP A 187 4.23 20.80 -13.03
CA ASP A 187 4.37 22.11 -13.67
C ASP A 187 3.15 22.47 -14.53
N SER A 188 2.43 21.45 -15.01
CA SER A 188 1.21 21.60 -15.80
C SER A 188 -0.06 21.74 -14.96
N LEU A 189 -0.02 21.40 -13.66
CA LEU A 189 -1.14 21.57 -12.74
C LEU A 189 -1.15 23.00 -12.17
N ASP A 190 -2.30 23.66 -12.26
CA ASP A 190 -2.43 25.03 -11.79
C ASP A 190 -2.62 25.12 -10.27
N ALA A 191 -2.62 26.37 -9.76
CA ALA A 191 -2.82 26.64 -8.34
C ALA A 191 -4.19 26.18 -7.79
N SER A 192 -5.19 25.91 -8.65
CA SER A 192 -6.50 25.43 -8.22
C SER A 192 -6.42 24.01 -7.65
N ALA A 193 -5.48 23.19 -8.11
CA ALA A 193 -5.24 21.85 -7.58
C ALA A 193 -4.90 21.88 -6.07
N ARG A 194 -4.29 22.96 -5.57
CA ARG A 194 -3.96 23.12 -4.14
C ARG A 194 -5.18 23.46 -3.27
N LYS A 195 -6.29 23.88 -3.86
CA LYS A 195 -7.47 24.37 -3.10
C LYS A 195 -8.30 23.25 -2.49
N THR A 196 -8.23 22.04 -3.03
CA THR A 196 -9.03 20.89 -2.55
C THR A 196 -8.17 19.87 -1.80
N PRO A 197 -8.71 19.15 -0.80
CA PRO A 197 -7.95 18.09 -0.13
C PRO A 197 -7.48 16.98 -1.09
N ALA A 198 -8.33 16.59 -2.05
CA ALA A 198 -7.99 15.58 -3.06
C ALA A 198 -6.86 16.05 -3.99
N GLY A 199 -6.91 17.31 -4.44
CA GLY A 199 -5.86 17.89 -5.27
C GLY A 199 -4.54 18.08 -4.52
N ARG A 200 -4.56 18.48 -3.24
CA ARG A 200 -3.34 18.48 -2.40
C ARG A 200 -2.74 17.09 -2.24
N ASN A 201 -3.58 16.06 -2.06
CA ASN A 201 -3.10 14.69 -1.99
C ASN A 201 -2.47 14.25 -3.32
N LEU A 202 -3.10 14.54 -4.45
CA LEU A 202 -2.52 14.31 -5.78
C LEU A 202 -1.15 14.97 -5.93
N LEU A 203 -1.06 16.27 -5.62
CA LEU A 203 0.20 17.02 -5.71
C LEU A 203 1.28 16.44 -4.79
N ARG A 204 0.93 15.95 -3.59
CA ARG A 204 1.87 15.26 -2.69
C ARG A 204 2.39 13.96 -3.31
N ARG A 205 1.54 13.17 -3.96
CA ARG A 205 1.97 11.93 -4.64
C ARG A 205 2.89 12.23 -5.81
N LEU A 206 2.62 13.29 -6.57
CA LEU A 206 3.50 13.73 -7.64
C LEU A 206 4.81 14.32 -7.10
N ALA A 207 4.78 15.09 -6.00
CA ALA A 207 5.97 15.61 -5.35
C ALA A 207 6.87 14.47 -4.82
N ASP A 208 6.27 13.42 -4.25
CA ASP A 208 6.99 12.20 -3.86
C ASP A 208 7.72 11.57 -5.07
N LYS A 209 7.04 11.48 -6.23
CA LYS A 209 7.65 10.92 -7.44
C LYS A 209 8.69 11.84 -8.07
N ALA A 210 8.49 13.14 -8.01
CA ALA A 210 9.42 14.16 -8.50
C ALA A 210 10.59 14.42 -7.54
N GLU A 211 10.67 13.67 -6.42
CA GLU A 211 11.67 13.84 -5.36
C GLU A 211 11.73 15.28 -4.82
N ASP A 212 10.57 15.95 -4.80
CA ASP A 212 10.43 17.33 -4.34
C ASP A 212 9.92 17.39 -2.90
N LEU A 213 10.84 17.23 -1.96
CA LEU A 213 10.53 17.27 -0.53
C LEU A 213 9.97 18.64 -0.11
N ASP A 214 10.49 19.74 -0.63
CA ASP A 214 10.03 21.09 -0.26
C ASP A 214 8.59 21.35 -0.71
N LEU A 215 8.26 20.96 -1.95
CA LEU A 215 6.88 21.02 -2.42
C LEU A 215 5.98 20.12 -1.57
N TRP A 216 6.41 18.91 -1.25
CA TRP A 216 5.64 17.99 -0.41
C TRP A 216 5.33 18.60 0.95
N LEU A 217 6.34 19.19 1.61
CA LEU A 217 6.19 19.88 2.90
C LEU A 217 5.24 21.06 2.79
N SER A 218 5.35 21.87 1.73
CA SER A 218 4.46 23.02 1.50
C SER A 218 2.98 22.66 1.34
N LEU A 219 2.68 21.39 1.02
CA LEU A 219 1.31 20.89 0.82
C LEU A 219 0.70 20.31 2.11
N VAL A 220 1.51 20.10 3.14
CA VAL A 220 1.04 19.72 4.47
C VAL A 220 0.54 20.98 5.18
N THR A 221 -0.73 20.99 5.59
CA THR A 221 -1.28 22.15 6.28
C THR A 221 -0.80 22.20 7.74
N PRO A 222 -0.78 23.37 8.39
CA PRO A 222 -0.40 23.48 9.80
C PRO A 222 -1.24 22.58 10.72
N GLU A 223 -2.52 22.37 10.41
CA GLU A 223 -3.38 21.45 11.17
C GLU A 223 -2.92 20.01 11.03
N GLN A 224 -2.49 19.61 9.83
CA GLN A 224 -1.96 18.28 9.55
C GLN A 224 -0.61 18.07 10.21
N ALA A 225 0.29 19.05 10.13
CA ALA A 225 1.61 19.00 10.76
C ALA A 225 1.54 18.83 12.29
N GLY A 226 0.46 19.31 12.93
CA GLY A 226 0.23 19.11 14.36
C GLY A 226 -0.21 17.69 14.78
N SER A 227 -0.44 16.77 13.83
CA SER A 227 -0.73 15.37 14.14
C SER A 227 0.57 14.58 14.37
N PRO A 228 0.72 13.81 15.47
CA PRO A 228 1.93 13.02 15.73
C PRO A 228 2.34 12.10 14.57
N ASP A 229 1.39 11.44 13.91
CA ASP A 229 1.69 10.54 12.79
C ASP A 229 2.20 11.28 11.54
N ILE A 230 1.68 12.48 11.29
CA ILE A 230 2.10 13.30 10.15
C ILE A 230 3.44 13.95 10.45
N ALA A 231 3.66 14.42 11.67
CA ALA A 231 4.95 14.91 12.13
C ALA A 231 6.03 13.83 12.05
N ALA A 232 5.71 12.59 12.42
CA ALA A 232 6.59 11.45 12.24
C ALA A 232 6.95 11.22 10.76
N ASP A 233 5.95 11.31 9.85
CA ASP A 233 6.20 11.16 8.41
C ASP A 233 7.06 12.30 7.85
N ILE A 234 6.81 13.54 8.26
CA ILE A 234 7.64 14.71 7.94
C ILE A 234 9.08 14.47 8.43
N ALA A 235 9.26 14.10 9.69
CA ALA A 235 10.57 13.92 10.30
C ALA A 235 11.39 12.83 9.61
N ARG A 236 10.79 11.65 9.33
CA ARG A 236 11.47 10.59 8.59
C ARG A 236 11.94 11.03 7.21
N ARG A 237 11.11 11.79 6.48
CA ARG A 237 11.45 12.31 5.15
C ARG A 237 12.58 13.33 5.20
N LEU A 238 12.54 14.23 6.18
CA LEU A 238 13.60 15.22 6.41
C LEU A 238 14.92 14.55 6.81
N LEU A 239 14.88 13.52 7.66
CA LEU A 239 16.06 12.73 8.02
C LEU A 239 16.67 12.02 6.82
N ALA A 240 15.85 11.41 5.95
CA ALA A 240 16.34 10.78 4.72
C ALA A 240 17.05 11.79 3.79
N ALA A 241 16.66 13.07 3.85
CA ALA A 241 17.30 14.17 3.13
C ALA A 241 18.45 14.85 3.91
N GLY A 242 18.81 14.36 5.11
CA GLY A 242 19.86 14.95 5.95
C GLY A 242 19.47 16.25 6.67
N ARG A 243 18.20 16.66 6.64
CA ARG A 243 17.68 17.90 7.24
C ARG A 243 17.28 17.68 8.70
N VAL A 244 18.26 17.30 9.53
CA VAL A 244 18.06 16.86 10.91
C VAL A 244 17.36 17.91 11.78
N ALA A 245 17.82 19.17 11.73
CA ALA A 245 17.24 20.25 12.54
C ALA A 245 15.75 20.50 12.23
N GLU A 246 15.36 20.39 10.96
CA GLU A 246 13.95 20.54 10.56
C GLU A 246 13.11 19.33 10.97
N ALA A 247 13.68 18.12 10.95
CA ALA A 247 13.03 16.93 11.45
C ALA A 247 12.69 17.07 12.94
N ARG A 248 13.63 17.60 13.74
CA ARG A 248 13.42 17.95 15.16
C ARG A 248 12.29 18.95 15.32
N SER A 249 12.32 20.07 14.59
CA SER A 249 11.27 21.09 14.65
C SER A 249 9.88 20.54 14.27
N ALA A 250 9.81 19.62 13.31
CA ALA A 250 8.56 18.99 12.92
C ALA A 250 7.96 18.12 14.05
N LEU A 251 8.80 17.35 14.76
CA LEU A 251 8.34 16.56 15.90
C LEU A 251 7.88 17.44 17.06
N GLU A 252 8.60 18.53 17.35
CA GLU A 252 8.25 19.50 18.39
C GLU A 252 6.93 20.22 18.09
N ALA A 253 6.67 20.54 16.83
CA ALA A 253 5.42 21.16 16.40
C ALA A 253 4.20 20.28 16.73
N ALA A 254 4.33 18.95 16.73
CA ALA A 254 3.25 18.05 17.14
C ALA A 254 2.92 18.14 18.64
N LEU A 255 3.88 18.54 19.48
CA LEU A 255 3.65 18.70 20.93
C LEU A 255 2.78 19.92 21.25
N SER A 256 2.71 20.88 20.32
CA SER A 256 1.92 22.11 20.44
C SER A 256 0.92 22.23 19.27
N PRO A 257 -0.20 21.48 19.28
CA PRO A 257 -1.15 21.48 18.17
C PRO A 257 -1.70 22.88 17.85
N SER A 258 -1.93 23.15 16.56
CA SER A 258 -2.47 24.43 16.09
C SER A 258 -3.78 24.80 16.80
N SER A 259 -3.93 26.07 17.18
CA SER A 259 -5.16 26.62 17.75
C SER A 259 -6.35 26.60 16.76
N LEU A 260 -6.07 26.42 15.46
CA LEU A 260 -7.07 26.25 14.41
C LEU A 260 -7.70 24.85 14.40
N ASN A 261 -7.12 23.88 15.12
CA ASN A 261 -7.69 22.54 15.23
C ASN A 261 -9.06 22.61 15.94
N ARG A 262 -10.09 22.03 15.32
CA ARG A 262 -11.42 21.91 15.94
C ARG A 262 -11.45 20.75 16.94
N ARG A 263 -12.48 20.71 17.80
CA ARG A 263 -12.76 19.54 18.65
C ARG A 263 -12.78 18.26 17.80
N TRP A 264 -12.07 17.23 18.26
CA TRP A 264 -11.95 15.92 17.60
C TRP A 264 -11.23 15.93 16.24
N THR A 265 -10.49 16.99 15.90
CA THR A 265 -9.61 16.95 14.72
C THR A 265 -8.47 15.97 15.00
N PHE A 266 -8.30 14.97 14.15
CA PHE A 266 -7.35 13.86 14.35
C PHE A 266 -7.54 13.11 15.69
N GLY A 267 -8.78 13.03 16.18
CA GLY A 267 -9.09 12.29 17.42
C GLY A 267 -8.65 13.00 18.70
N HIS A 268 -8.20 14.26 18.62
CA HIS A 268 -7.77 15.06 19.77
C HIS A 268 -8.62 16.30 19.94
N ASN A 269 -8.81 16.73 21.19
CA ASN A 269 -9.38 18.03 21.51
C ASN A 269 -8.24 18.93 22.01
N PRO A 270 -7.96 20.06 21.35
CA PRO A 270 -6.84 20.94 21.71
C PRO A 270 -6.86 21.48 23.15
N LYS A 271 -8.01 21.39 23.83
CA LYS A 271 -8.15 21.77 25.25
C LYS A 271 -7.68 20.68 26.23
N ASP A 272 -7.41 19.47 25.75
CA ASP A 272 -7.09 18.30 26.59
C ASP A 272 -5.57 18.14 26.81
N GLY A 273 -4.77 19.17 26.48
CA GLY A 273 -3.31 19.18 26.65
C GLY A 273 -2.55 18.62 25.45
N ALA A 274 -1.30 18.20 25.68
CA ALA A 274 -0.44 17.62 24.64
C ALA A 274 -1.08 16.34 24.06
N PRO A 275 -0.98 16.11 22.74
CA PRO A 275 -1.55 14.91 22.14
C PRO A 275 -0.82 13.67 22.64
N ARG A 276 -1.52 12.54 22.70
CA ARG A 276 -0.87 11.24 22.93
C ARG A 276 0.07 10.96 21.76
N LEU A 277 1.34 10.75 22.08
CA LEU A 277 2.36 10.39 21.10
C LEU A 277 2.07 9.00 20.54
N THR A 278 2.22 8.85 19.23
CA THR A 278 2.03 7.57 18.54
C THR A 278 3.36 6.82 18.45
N PRO A 279 3.33 5.49 18.31
CA PRO A 279 4.55 4.71 18.12
C PRO A 279 5.39 5.19 16.92
N ALA A 280 4.73 5.72 15.88
CA ALA A 280 5.41 6.29 14.73
C ALA A 280 6.20 7.56 15.09
N TRP A 281 5.62 8.44 15.93
CA TRP A 281 6.29 9.63 16.43
C TRP A 281 7.47 9.26 17.33
N GLU A 282 7.29 8.28 18.21
CA GLU A 282 8.33 7.82 19.13
C GLU A 282 9.53 7.23 18.40
N ALA A 283 9.29 6.39 17.38
CA ALA A 283 10.35 5.87 16.52
C ALA A 283 11.07 7.01 15.78
N ALA A 284 10.34 7.95 15.19
CA ALA A 284 10.95 9.09 14.51
C ALA A 284 11.77 9.99 15.46
N SER A 285 11.34 10.14 16.72
CA SER A 285 12.07 10.90 17.75
C SER A 285 13.40 10.24 18.10
N ILE A 286 13.41 8.91 18.24
CA ILE A 286 14.64 8.14 18.42
C ILE A 286 15.59 8.34 17.23
N ASP A 287 15.08 8.23 16.00
CA ASP A 287 15.89 8.39 14.79
C ASP A 287 16.49 9.82 14.69
N VAL A 288 15.72 10.85 15.09
CA VAL A 288 16.21 12.24 15.15
C VAL A 288 17.32 12.38 16.21
N LEU A 289 17.13 11.85 17.41
CA LEU A 289 18.14 11.90 18.48
C LEU A 289 19.44 11.22 18.05
N GLU A 290 19.36 10.08 17.37
CA GLU A 290 20.53 9.40 16.81
C GLU A 290 21.24 10.25 15.76
N ALA A 291 20.49 10.89 14.85
CA ALA A 291 21.04 11.74 13.80
C ALA A 291 21.68 13.03 14.36
N GLU A 292 21.20 13.54 15.49
CA GLU A 292 21.81 14.67 16.22
C GLU A 292 23.06 14.28 17.03
N GLY A 293 23.34 12.98 17.16
CA GLY A 293 24.44 12.44 17.96
C GLY A 293 24.09 12.20 19.43
N GLY A 294 22.83 12.41 19.83
CA GLY A 294 22.28 12.16 21.17
C GLY A 294 22.06 10.66 21.44
N ARG A 295 23.11 9.84 21.30
CA ARG A 295 23.01 8.38 21.42
C ARG A 295 22.46 7.93 22.77
N GLN A 296 22.89 8.57 23.86
CA GLN A 296 22.41 8.23 25.20
C GLN A 296 20.93 8.57 25.35
N GLU A 297 20.50 9.76 24.93
CA GLU A 297 19.10 10.18 24.98
C GLU A 297 18.20 9.26 24.15
N ALA A 298 18.68 8.80 22.99
CA ALA A 298 17.98 7.82 22.16
C ALA A 298 17.85 6.46 22.86
N GLN A 299 18.88 6.01 23.58
CA GLN A 299 18.86 4.78 24.37
C GLN A 299 17.93 4.92 25.59
N ASP A 300 17.96 6.05 26.29
CA ASP A 300 17.09 6.34 27.42
C ASP A 300 15.62 6.35 26.99
N LEU A 301 15.31 6.94 25.83
CA LEU A 301 13.96 6.93 25.27
C LEU A 301 13.54 5.50 24.89
N ARG A 302 14.38 4.71 24.21
CA ARG A 302 14.10 3.29 23.93
C ARG A 302 13.79 2.50 25.20
N TRP A 303 14.57 2.71 26.25
CA TRP A 303 14.38 2.05 27.53
C TRP A 303 13.05 2.45 28.18
N ALA A 304 12.73 3.74 28.21
CA ALA A 304 11.45 4.23 28.74
C ALA A 304 10.24 3.66 27.97
N LEU A 305 10.34 3.55 26.64
CA LEU A 305 9.30 2.93 25.80
C LEU A 305 9.17 1.43 26.09
N PHE A 306 10.29 0.74 26.28
CA PHE A 306 10.29 -0.66 26.70
C PHE A 306 9.62 -0.82 28.07
N GLU A 307 9.97 0.01 29.06
CA GLU A 307 9.40 -0.08 30.41
C GLU A 307 7.89 0.13 30.42
N ARG A 308 7.38 0.98 29.52
CA ARG A 308 5.95 1.28 29.36
C ARG A 308 5.18 0.15 28.68
N ASP A 309 5.71 -0.37 27.56
CA ASP A 309 4.94 -1.25 26.66
C ASP A 309 5.35 -2.74 26.75
N LEU A 310 6.46 -3.05 27.42
CA LEU A 310 7.09 -4.38 27.47
C LEU A 310 7.19 -5.01 26.07
N SER A 311 7.72 -4.23 25.13
CA SER A 311 7.82 -4.61 23.72
C SER A 311 9.15 -5.32 23.43
N ALA A 312 9.08 -6.61 23.09
CA ALA A 312 10.26 -7.39 22.74
C ALA A 312 11.06 -6.80 21.54
N PRO A 313 10.41 -6.31 20.45
CA PRO A 313 11.14 -5.60 19.39
C PRO A 313 11.93 -4.38 19.87
N VAL A 314 11.36 -3.56 20.77
CA VAL A 314 12.04 -2.36 21.30
C VAL A 314 13.23 -2.76 22.18
N LEU A 315 13.08 -3.81 23.00
CA LEU A 315 14.19 -4.35 23.79
C LEU A 315 15.33 -4.87 22.91
N ARG A 316 15.02 -5.59 21.81
CA ARG A 316 16.06 -6.02 20.85
C ARG A 316 16.80 -4.84 20.25
N ASP A 317 16.08 -3.79 19.89
CA ASP A 317 16.65 -2.58 19.29
C ASP A 317 17.53 -1.79 20.27
N TYR A 318 17.17 -1.78 21.56
CA TYR A 318 17.98 -1.24 22.65
C TYR A 318 19.27 -2.06 22.83
N LEU A 319 19.16 -3.37 23.06
CA LEU A 319 20.30 -4.24 23.32
C LEU A 319 21.31 -4.27 22.15
N SER A 320 20.84 -4.23 20.90
CA SER A 320 21.72 -4.27 19.71
C SER A 320 22.64 -3.05 19.58
N ARG A 321 22.40 -1.99 20.36
CA ARG A 321 23.17 -0.74 20.36
C ARG A 321 24.03 -0.58 21.61
N LEU A 322 23.96 -1.53 22.53
CA LEU A 322 24.86 -1.60 23.68
C LEU A 322 26.18 -2.28 23.30
N PRO A 323 27.27 -2.00 24.03
CA PRO A 323 28.47 -2.82 23.99
C PRO A 323 28.17 -4.28 24.40
N ASP A 324 28.89 -5.25 23.84
CA ASP A 324 28.72 -6.71 24.01
C ASP A 324 28.72 -7.24 25.47
N PHE A 325 29.07 -6.41 26.46
CA PHE A 325 29.08 -6.79 27.87
C PHE A 325 27.96 -6.14 28.69
N ASP A 326 27.36 -5.07 28.19
CA ASP A 326 26.29 -4.33 28.86
C ASP A 326 24.91 -4.91 28.51
N ASP A 327 24.81 -5.69 27.42
CA ASP A 327 23.57 -6.28 26.94
C ASP A 327 23.00 -7.34 27.89
N VAL A 328 23.85 -8.15 28.52
CA VAL A 328 23.46 -9.16 29.52
C VAL A 328 22.88 -8.48 30.76
N GLU A 329 23.57 -7.46 31.30
CA GLU A 329 23.10 -6.73 32.48
C GLU A 329 21.77 -5.99 32.17
N ALA A 330 21.67 -5.38 30.99
CA ALA A 330 20.46 -4.75 30.53
C ALA A 330 19.30 -5.74 30.35
N LEU A 331 19.56 -6.94 29.85
CA LEU A 331 18.56 -7.98 29.69
C LEU A 331 18.06 -8.49 31.05
N ASP A 332 18.96 -8.68 32.02
CA ASP A 332 18.59 -9.05 33.38
C ASP A 332 17.72 -7.96 34.04
N ARG A 333 18.10 -6.68 33.86
CA ARG A 333 17.26 -5.54 34.27
C ARG A 333 15.88 -5.56 33.61
N ALA A 334 15.81 -5.91 32.32
CA ALA A 334 14.56 -5.95 31.58
C ALA A 334 13.61 -7.03 32.12
N PHE A 335 14.12 -8.22 32.44
CA PHE A 335 13.32 -9.28 33.05
C PHE A 335 12.92 -8.98 34.49
N ALA A 336 13.79 -8.33 35.27
CA ALA A 336 13.45 -7.87 36.61
C ALA A 336 12.31 -6.85 36.56
N HIS A 337 12.36 -5.89 35.64
CA HIS A 337 11.29 -4.93 35.40
C HIS A 337 9.98 -5.62 34.98
N ALA A 338 10.05 -6.55 34.01
CA ALA A 338 8.89 -7.30 33.56
C ALA A 338 8.22 -8.10 34.70
N SER A 339 9.03 -8.71 35.58
CA SER A 339 8.52 -9.49 36.71
C SER A 339 7.76 -8.64 37.73
N GLY A 340 8.14 -7.37 37.89
CA GLY A 340 7.48 -6.39 38.76
C GLY A 340 6.35 -5.59 38.11
N HIS A 341 6.10 -5.77 36.81
CA HIS A 341 5.16 -4.93 36.06
C HIS A 341 3.69 -5.21 36.47
N PRO A 342 2.83 -4.20 36.64
CA PRO A 342 1.45 -4.39 37.11
C PRO A 342 0.60 -5.22 36.15
N ASP A 343 0.82 -5.11 34.83
CA ASP A 343 0.13 -5.93 33.83
C ASP A 343 0.81 -7.30 33.67
N PHE A 344 0.19 -8.34 34.23
CA PHE A 344 0.66 -9.72 34.15
C PHE A 344 0.71 -10.26 32.71
N GLU A 345 -0.30 -9.98 31.88
CA GLU A 345 -0.35 -10.51 30.51
C GLU A 345 0.72 -9.86 29.63
N ALA A 346 0.98 -8.55 29.81
CA ALA A 346 2.06 -7.86 29.11
C ALA A 346 3.43 -8.43 29.47
N ALA A 347 3.67 -8.68 30.76
CA ALA A 347 4.91 -9.31 31.24
C ALA A 347 5.07 -10.74 30.71
N MET A 348 4.03 -11.56 30.80
CA MET A 348 4.04 -12.92 30.25
C MET A 348 4.29 -12.92 28.73
N ARG A 349 3.65 -12.03 27.99
CA ARG A 349 3.89 -11.88 26.54
C ARG A 349 5.36 -11.60 26.25
N LEU A 350 5.96 -10.61 26.92
CA LEU A 350 7.38 -10.29 26.75
C LEU A 350 8.28 -11.50 27.03
N LEU A 351 8.12 -12.14 28.18
CA LEU A 351 8.97 -13.27 28.60
C LEU A 351 8.82 -14.46 27.64
N MET A 352 7.62 -14.71 27.14
CA MET A 352 7.36 -15.80 26.20
C MET A 352 7.79 -15.49 24.75
N ASP A 353 7.75 -14.22 24.33
CA ASP A 353 8.26 -13.73 23.05
C ASP A 353 9.81 -13.62 23.05
N TRP A 354 10.42 -13.54 24.24
CA TRP A 354 11.88 -13.58 24.46
C TRP A 354 12.43 -14.97 24.86
N PRO A 355 11.66 -16.04 24.68
CA PRO A 355 11.85 -17.35 25.35
C PRO A 355 12.48 -17.40 26.77
N ALA A 356 12.21 -16.43 27.64
CA ALA A 356 12.66 -16.38 29.04
C ALA A 356 11.78 -17.28 29.94
N HIS A 357 11.82 -18.60 29.70
CA HIS A 357 10.90 -19.56 30.31
C HIS A 357 11.06 -19.69 31.84
N ARG A 358 12.27 -19.50 32.36
CA ARG A 358 12.55 -19.56 33.79
C ARG A 358 11.86 -18.39 34.51
N GLU A 359 12.00 -17.20 33.97
CA GLU A 359 11.45 -15.95 34.46
C GLU A 359 9.92 -15.96 34.33
N ALA A 360 9.39 -16.46 33.20
CA ALA A 360 7.95 -16.64 32.98
C ALA A 360 7.34 -17.60 34.01
N ALA A 361 7.98 -18.75 34.26
CA ALA A 361 7.52 -19.69 35.28
C ALA A 361 7.55 -19.07 36.68
N ALA A 362 8.62 -18.34 37.03
CA ALA A 362 8.71 -17.64 38.30
C ALA A 362 7.59 -16.60 38.48
N LEU A 363 7.24 -15.84 37.43
CA LEU A 363 6.15 -14.87 37.43
C LEU A 363 4.79 -15.54 37.70
N VAL A 364 4.51 -16.67 37.05
CA VAL A 364 3.27 -17.45 37.27
C VAL A 364 3.17 -17.93 38.71
N LEU A 365 4.26 -18.48 39.26
CA LEU A 365 4.31 -18.97 40.65
C LEU A 365 4.16 -17.84 41.66
N ALA A 366 4.70 -16.65 41.38
CA ALA A 366 4.59 -15.47 42.24
C ALA A 366 3.19 -14.84 42.20
N ARG A 367 2.48 -14.91 41.07
CA ARG A 367 1.17 -14.27 40.85
C ARG A 367 0.11 -15.27 40.35
N PRO A 368 -0.17 -16.36 41.09
CA PRO A 368 -1.01 -17.45 40.61
C PRO A 368 -2.46 -17.03 40.38
N ARG A 369 -2.96 -16.03 41.12
CA ARG A 369 -4.33 -15.52 40.90
C ARG A 369 -4.48 -14.89 39.52
N GLU A 370 -3.50 -14.10 39.10
CA GLU A 370 -3.57 -13.40 37.82
C GLU A 370 -3.31 -14.36 36.65
N ALA A 371 -2.40 -15.30 36.84
CA ALA A 371 -2.12 -16.37 35.88
C ALA A 371 -3.37 -17.18 35.50
N ARG A 372 -4.24 -17.51 36.47
CA ARG A 372 -5.51 -18.22 36.22
C ARG A 372 -6.55 -17.41 35.45
N HIS A 373 -6.45 -16.08 35.52
CA HIS A 373 -7.39 -15.18 34.84
C HIS A 373 -6.81 -14.61 33.53
N ALA A 374 -5.61 -15.02 33.13
CA ALA A 374 -4.99 -14.59 31.90
C ALA A 374 -5.78 -15.08 30.67
N GLY A 375 -5.95 -14.21 29.68
CA GLY A 375 -6.79 -14.39 28.50
C GLY A 375 -6.33 -15.46 27.49
N GLY A 376 -6.78 -15.35 26.24
CA GLY A 376 -6.76 -16.45 25.27
C GLY A 376 -5.42 -17.06 24.83
N ARG A 377 -4.26 -16.58 25.32
CA ARG A 377 -2.91 -17.12 24.99
C ARG A 377 -2.39 -18.15 26.00
N THR A 378 -3.08 -18.30 27.12
CA THR A 378 -2.72 -19.19 28.23
C THR A 378 -2.40 -20.64 27.82
N PRO A 379 -3.11 -21.28 26.87
CA PRO A 379 -2.77 -22.64 26.42
C PRO A 379 -1.42 -22.76 25.70
N ASP A 380 -1.05 -21.77 24.88
CA ASP A 380 0.27 -21.74 24.20
C ASP A 380 1.39 -21.57 25.23
N TRP A 381 1.20 -20.67 26.20
CA TRP A 381 2.18 -20.46 27.27
C TRP A 381 2.36 -21.71 28.13
N ALA A 382 1.27 -22.35 28.55
CA ALA A 382 1.33 -23.58 29.33
C ALA A 382 2.03 -24.71 28.57
N SER A 383 1.75 -24.88 27.27
CA SER A 383 2.39 -25.90 26.44
C SER A 383 3.91 -25.72 26.39
N ARG A 384 4.40 -24.48 26.25
CA ARG A 384 5.85 -24.18 26.23
C ARG A 384 6.52 -24.37 27.59
N LEU A 385 5.80 -24.17 28.70
CA LEU A 385 6.34 -24.34 30.06
C LEU A 385 6.26 -25.78 30.57
N ALA A 386 5.32 -26.60 30.07
CA ALA A 386 4.99 -27.92 30.62
C ALA A 386 6.18 -28.87 30.79
N GLN A 387 7.15 -28.86 29.87
CA GLN A 387 8.28 -29.80 29.92
C GLN A 387 9.26 -29.50 31.06
N ARG A 388 9.54 -28.22 31.33
CA ARG A 388 10.59 -27.80 32.29
C ARG A 388 10.04 -27.17 33.56
N PHE A 389 8.79 -26.67 33.53
CA PHE A 389 8.13 -25.95 34.61
C PHE A 389 6.65 -26.40 34.72
N PRO A 390 6.39 -27.68 35.07
CA PRO A 390 5.04 -28.25 35.06
C PRO A 390 4.08 -27.56 36.03
N GLU A 391 4.54 -27.18 37.22
CA GLU A 391 3.72 -26.49 38.23
C GLU A 391 3.19 -25.12 37.72
N ALA A 392 4.04 -24.36 37.01
CA ALA A 392 3.61 -23.11 36.38
C ALA A 392 2.62 -23.37 35.23
N ALA A 393 2.82 -24.42 34.43
CA ALA A 393 1.90 -24.78 33.37
C ALA A 393 0.52 -25.17 33.92
N GLU A 394 0.46 -25.92 35.03
CA GLU A 394 -0.79 -26.31 35.68
C GLU A 394 -1.58 -25.09 36.17
N ILE A 395 -0.92 -24.10 36.80
CA ILE A 395 -1.56 -22.86 37.27
C ILE A 395 -2.13 -22.04 36.11
N LEU A 396 -1.51 -22.07 34.94
CA LEU A 396 -2.06 -21.41 33.75
C LEU A 396 -3.32 -22.15 33.24
N THR A 397 -3.37 -23.48 33.34
CA THR A 397 -4.48 -24.26 32.80
C THR A 397 -5.67 -24.49 33.75
N GLY A 398 -5.51 -24.26 35.05
CA GLY A 398 -6.50 -24.58 36.09
C GLY A 398 -7.10 -23.35 36.72
#